data_AF-A0A2K3P0P1-F1
#
_entry.id   AF-A0A2K3P0P1-F1
#
_cell.length_a   1.000
_cell.length_b   1.000
_cell.length_c   1.000
_cell.angle_alpha   90.00
_cell.angle_beta   90.00
_cell.angle_gamma   90.00
#
_symmetry.space_group_name_H-M   'P 1'
#
loop_
_entity.id
_entity.type
_entity.pdbx_description
1 polymer ?
#
loop_
_entity_poly.entity_id
_entity_poly.type
_entity_poly.pdbx_seq_one_letter_code
_entity_poly.pdbx_strand_id
1 'polypeptide(L)'
;MSVPPVQCIYVTEECIHEWRTANHSFKLSQPVPLLRFLYELSWTMVRGELPFPMCKVALDSVTFSDNASAEKLASNFADIVSQMAQDLTLSGEFRSRLIKLARWLVESELVPVRLLQERCEEEFLGETEFIKIKAQELKGKEVRVNTRLLYQQTKFNLLREESEGYAKLVTLLCRDSEAPTLKGSASTIGIIKSLIGHFDLDPNRVFDIVLECFELQPDNDMFTELIPIFPKRMEVSNPVPYGLYRLAALLVKQDFVDLDSIYTHLLPKDEEAFEHYSTFSSKRLDEANKIGKINLAATGKDLMDDEKMGDVTIDLFAAIAMETDAIGERKSELQNSQTLGLLTGFLSVDDWYHAHVLFERLSPLNPVEHIQICDSLFRLIEKSISSPYDVIRQAHLQNPGSSTGGSTNAMDVDSPSGHNSFIDLPKEIFQMLACTGPFLYRDTMLLQKVCRVLRGYYLSALELVSHGDGVLNPQFHVIGNPHLHLKEARLRVEDALGACLLPSLQLVPANPAVGQEIWE
;
A
#
# COMPACT_ATOMS: atom_id res chain seq x y z
N MET A 1 -47.72 43.93 -6.38
CA MET A 1 -47.32 45.11 -5.60
C MET A 1 -46.37 45.89 -6.49
N SER A 2 -46.81 47.01 -7.06
CA SER A 2 -45.99 47.82 -7.96
C SER A 2 -44.84 48.45 -7.18
N VAL A 3 -43.62 48.34 -7.72
CA VAL A 3 -42.43 49.02 -7.20
C VAL A 3 -42.78 50.51 -7.01
N PRO A 4 -42.50 51.13 -5.84
CA PRO A 4 -42.78 52.54 -5.63
C PRO A 4 -42.09 53.37 -6.71
N PRO A 5 -42.73 54.44 -7.23
CA PRO A 5 -42.15 55.17 -8.32
C PRO A 5 -40.84 55.81 -7.87
N VAL A 6 -39.72 55.43 -8.50
CA VAL A 6 -38.45 56.17 -8.39
C VAL A 6 -38.76 57.64 -8.63
N GLN A 7 -38.54 58.47 -7.60
CA GLN A 7 -38.64 59.92 -7.72
C GLN A 7 -37.44 60.39 -8.54
N CYS A 8 -37.68 60.68 -9.82
CA CYS A 8 -36.66 61.24 -10.70
C CYS A 8 -36.46 62.72 -10.33
N ILE A 9 -35.24 63.06 -9.92
CA ILE A 9 -34.87 64.43 -9.51
C ILE A 9 -34.32 65.20 -10.71
N TYR A 10 -33.63 64.50 -11.63
CA TYR A 10 -32.91 65.10 -12.75
C TYR A 10 -33.52 64.73 -14.11
N VAL A 11 -34.15 63.56 -14.22
CA VAL A 11 -34.91 63.16 -15.41
C VAL A 11 -36.39 63.52 -15.23
N THR A 12 -36.74 64.80 -15.49
CA THR A 12 -38.12 65.29 -15.38
C THR A 12 -38.95 64.99 -16.63
N GLU A 13 -40.29 65.05 -16.54
CA GLU A 13 -41.18 64.84 -17.71
C GLU A 13 -40.90 65.81 -18.87
N GLU A 14 -40.47 67.04 -18.55
CA GLU A 14 -40.05 68.05 -19.55
C GLU A 14 -38.81 67.59 -20.31
N CYS A 15 -37.80 67.03 -19.62
CA CYS A 15 -36.61 66.48 -20.27
C CYS A 15 -36.98 65.31 -21.21
N ILE A 16 -37.90 64.45 -20.78
CA ILE A 16 -38.37 63.31 -21.58
C ILE A 16 -39.08 63.81 -22.85
N HIS A 17 -39.89 64.87 -22.77
CA HIS A 17 -40.57 65.47 -23.92
C HIS A 17 -39.58 66.09 -24.93
N GLU A 18 -38.58 66.85 -24.44
CA GLU A 18 -37.55 67.46 -25.27
C GLU A 18 -36.64 66.43 -25.96
N TRP A 19 -36.27 65.34 -25.26
CA TRP A 19 -35.47 64.27 -25.88
C TRP A 19 -36.27 63.44 -26.89
N ARG A 20 -37.58 63.24 -26.68
CA ARG A 20 -38.45 62.59 -27.67
C ARG A 20 -38.59 63.39 -28.96
N THR A 21 -38.54 64.71 -28.87
CA THR A 21 -38.59 65.61 -30.05
C THR A 21 -37.21 65.81 -30.72
N ALA A 22 -36.18 65.08 -30.24
CA ALA A 22 -34.80 65.12 -30.76
C ALA A 22 -34.20 66.54 -30.80
N ASN A 23 -34.54 67.37 -29.81
CA ASN A 23 -34.04 68.73 -29.74
C ASN A 23 -32.58 68.76 -29.25
N HIS A 24 -31.62 68.71 -30.19
CA HIS A 24 -30.17 68.75 -29.90
C HIS A 24 -29.68 70.05 -29.24
N SER A 25 -30.53 71.08 -29.12
CA SER A 25 -30.19 72.36 -28.48
C SER A 25 -30.51 72.41 -26.98
N PHE A 26 -31.25 71.42 -26.47
CA PHE A 26 -31.62 71.33 -25.06
C PHE A 26 -30.40 70.98 -24.20
N LYS A 27 -30.13 71.80 -23.17
CA LYS A 27 -29.10 71.53 -22.16
C LYS A 27 -29.65 71.76 -20.76
N LEU A 28 -29.40 70.80 -19.87
CA LEU A 28 -29.71 70.95 -18.44
C LEU A 28 -28.80 72.02 -17.83
N SER A 29 -29.42 73.00 -17.17
CA SER A 29 -28.74 74.23 -16.71
C SER A 29 -27.91 74.04 -15.42
N GLN A 30 -28.08 72.92 -14.72
CA GLN A 30 -27.34 72.62 -13.49
C GLN A 30 -26.50 71.35 -13.66
N PRO A 31 -25.28 71.30 -13.08
CA PRO A 31 -24.45 70.11 -13.14
C PRO A 31 -25.07 69.00 -12.28
N VAL A 32 -25.18 67.80 -12.84
CA VAL A 32 -25.85 66.66 -12.18
C VAL A 32 -24.84 65.61 -11.71
N PRO A 33 -25.12 64.91 -10.59
CA PRO A 33 -24.32 63.76 -10.18
C PRO A 33 -24.42 62.61 -11.19
N LEU A 34 -23.27 62.10 -11.63
CA LEU A 34 -23.16 61.10 -12.70
C LEU A 34 -24.01 59.85 -12.41
N LEU A 35 -23.77 59.18 -11.28
CA LEU A 35 -24.40 57.91 -10.95
C LEU A 35 -25.92 58.03 -10.77
N ARG A 36 -26.39 59.12 -10.13
CA ARG A 36 -27.82 59.35 -9.91
C ARG A 36 -28.56 59.61 -11.23
N PHE A 37 -27.97 60.43 -12.10
CA PHE A 37 -28.54 60.72 -13.41
C PHE A 37 -28.63 59.45 -14.27
N LEU A 38 -27.55 58.66 -14.35
CA LEU A 38 -27.54 57.40 -15.11
C LEU A 38 -28.55 56.38 -14.59
N TYR A 39 -28.74 56.32 -13.27
CA TYR A 39 -29.72 55.44 -12.65
C TYR A 39 -31.14 55.83 -13.04
N GLU A 40 -31.48 57.12 -12.92
CA GLU A 40 -32.78 57.64 -13.33
C GLU A 40 -33.03 57.44 -14.82
N LEU A 41 -32.04 57.73 -15.66
CA LEU A 41 -32.11 57.53 -17.12
C LEU A 41 -32.37 56.05 -17.48
N SER A 42 -31.62 55.13 -16.87
CA SER A 42 -31.78 53.69 -17.09
C SER A 42 -33.17 53.21 -16.66
N TRP A 43 -33.68 53.73 -15.55
CA TRP A 43 -35.01 53.42 -15.05
C TRP A 43 -36.13 53.96 -15.95
N THR A 44 -36.01 55.20 -16.44
CA THR A 44 -36.95 55.81 -17.41
C THR A 44 -36.98 55.01 -18.72
N MET A 45 -35.85 54.52 -19.19
CA MET A 45 -35.77 53.64 -20.37
C MET A 45 -36.43 52.28 -20.11
N VAL A 46 -36.22 51.68 -18.94
CA VAL A 46 -36.86 50.41 -18.54
C VAL A 46 -38.38 50.56 -18.37
N ARG A 47 -38.85 51.71 -17.89
CA ARG A 47 -40.29 52.06 -17.87
C ARG A 47 -40.91 52.30 -19.24
N GLY A 48 -40.09 52.39 -20.29
CA GLY A 48 -40.55 52.65 -21.65
C GLY A 48 -40.99 54.09 -21.89
N GLU A 49 -40.62 55.00 -20.98
CA GLU A 49 -40.90 56.43 -21.10
C GLU A 49 -39.94 57.10 -22.10
N LEU A 50 -38.76 56.53 -22.33
CA LEU A 50 -37.78 57.03 -23.30
C LEU A 50 -37.29 55.91 -24.25
N PRO A 51 -37.31 56.11 -25.58
CA PRO A 51 -36.72 55.16 -26.53
C PRO A 51 -35.20 55.04 -26.37
N PHE A 52 -34.65 53.84 -26.54
CA PHE A 52 -33.22 53.58 -26.30
C PHE A 52 -32.23 54.46 -27.09
N PRO A 53 -32.44 54.74 -28.39
CA PRO A 53 -31.53 55.59 -29.17
C PRO A 53 -31.35 57.01 -28.61
N MET A 54 -32.33 57.52 -27.85
CA MET A 54 -32.28 58.86 -27.27
C MET A 54 -31.37 58.96 -26.04
N CYS A 55 -30.79 57.85 -25.56
CA CYS A 55 -29.85 57.88 -24.44
C CYS A 55 -28.56 58.65 -24.77
N LYS A 56 -28.03 58.56 -26.00
CA LYS A 56 -26.89 59.40 -26.40
C LYS A 56 -27.24 60.89 -26.39
N VAL A 57 -28.43 61.25 -26.88
CA VAL A 57 -28.94 62.63 -26.86
C VAL A 57 -29.12 63.13 -25.43
N ALA A 58 -29.61 62.28 -24.52
CA ALA A 58 -29.74 62.61 -23.11
C ALA A 58 -28.36 62.82 -22.44
N LEU A 59 -27.38 61.96 -22.73
CA LEU A 59 -26.00 62.11 -22.22
C LEU A 59 -25.32 63.37 -22.75
N ASP A 60 -25.51 63.72 -24.02
CA ASP A 60 -24.94 64.92 -24.65
C ASP A 60 -25.58 66.23 -24.14
N SER A 61 -26.81 66.16 -23.63
CA SER A 61 -27.55 67.31 -23.10
C SER A 61 -27.15 67.72 -21.67
N VAL A 62 -26.27 66.95 -21.03
CA VAL A 62 -25.96 67.09 -19.60
C VAL A 62 -24.51 67.48 -19.35
N THR A 63 -24.31 68.37 -18.37
CA THR A 63 -22.99 68.60 -17.79
C THR A 63 -22.91 67.88 -16.45
N PHE A 64 -21.89 67.03 -16.27
CA PHE A 64 -21.72 66.26 -15.04
C PHE A 64 -20.88 67.04 -14.03
N SER A 65 -21.21 66.92 -12.75
CA SER A 65 -20.42 67.52 -11.66
C SER A 65 -19.05 66.86 -11.48
N ASP A 66 -18.92 65.60 -11.90
CA ASP A 66 -17.70 64.79 -11.82
C ASP A 66 -17.01 64.67 -13.18
N ASN A 67 -15.69 64.38 -13.19
CA ASN A 67 -14.95 64.05 -14.41
C ASN A 67 -15.53 62.79 -15.08
N ALA A 68 -16.45 63.00 -16.04
CA ALA A 68 -17.11 61.97 -16.82
C ALA A 68 -16.21 61.45 -17.96
N SER A 69 -15.28 60.56 -17.63
CA SER A 69 -14.59 59.74 -18.62
C SER A 69 -15.52 58.66 -19.17
N ALA A 70 -15.37 58.29 -20.44
CA ALA A 70 -16.13 57.20 -21.07
C ALA A 70 -16.06 55.87 -20.30
N GLU A 71 -14.90 55.55 -19.70
CA GLU A 71 -14.73 54.34 -18.89
C GLU A 71 -15.58 54.33 -17.62
N LYS A 72 -15.68 55.46 -16.92
CA LYS A 72 -16.53 55.62 -15.72
C LYS A 72 -18.01 55.58 -16.07
N LEU A 73 -18.41 56.18 -17.20
CA LEU A 73 -19.78 56.08 -17.72
C LEU A 73 -20.15 54.61 -17.96
N ALA A 74 -19.29 53.89 -18.71
CA ALA A 74 -19.47 52.47 -18.99
C ALA A 74 -19.54 51.61 -17.73
N SER A 75 -18.65 51.87 -16.77
CA SER A 75 -18.63 51.16 -15.48
C SER A 75 -19.89 51.40 -14.65
N ASN A 76 -20.33 52.66 -14.53
CA ASN A 76 -21.53 52.99 -13.78
C ASN A 76 -22.79 52.41 -14.43
N PHE A 77 -22.90 52.44 -15.77
CA PHE A 77 -24.00 51.78 -16.47
C PHE A 77 -24.02 50.28 -16.21
N ALA A 78 -22.86 49.61 -16.24
CA ALA A 78 -22.77 48.19 -15.93
C ALA A 78 -23.19 47.87 -14.49
N ASP A 79 -22.81 48.70 -13.51
CA ASP A 79 -23.24 48.55 -12.12
C ASP A 79 -24.74 48.73 -11.95
N ILE A 80 -25.31 49.77 -12.57
CA ILE A 80 -26.75 50.05 -12.53
C ILE A 80 -27.53 48.88 -13.15
N VAL A 81 -27.11 48.40 -14.33
CA VAL A 81 -27.76 47.26 -14.99
C VAL A 81 -27.65 45.99 -14.15
N SER A 82 -26.49 45.72 -13.56
CA SER A 82 -26.30 44.56 -12.67
C SER A 82 -27.20 44.63 -11.42
N GLN A 83 -27.24 45.78 -10.74
CA GLN A 83 -28.11 45.98 -9.57
C GLN A 83 -29.59 45.86 -9.93
N MET A 84 -30.00 46.42 -11.08
CA MET A 84 -31.37 46.26 -11.56
C MET A 84 -31.69 44.81 -11.93
N ALA A 85 -30.74 44.06 -12.50
CA ALA A 85 -30.98 42.66 -12.88
C ALA A 85 -31.22 41.76 -11.66
N GLN A 86 -30.59 42.06 -10.51
CA GLN A 86 -30.74 41.33 -9.25
C GLN A 86 -32.07 41.58 -8.53
N ASP A 87 -32.84 42.59 -8.93
CA ASP A 87 -34.11 42.90 -8.29
C ASP A 87 -35.20 41.90 -8.70
N LEU A 88 -35.44 40.92 -7.82
CA LEU A 88 -36.47 39.89 -7.97
C LEU A 88 -37.91 40.44 -7.95
N THR A 89 -38.10 41.71 -7.57
CA THR A 89 -39.42 42.35 -7.50
C THR A 89 -39.82 43.04 -8.83
N LEU A 90 -38.91 43.09 -9.81
CA LEU A 90 -39.19 43.61 -11.13
C LEU A 90 -40.24 42.77 -11.87
N SER A 91 -41.23 43.45 -12.46
CA SER A 91 -42.19 42.77 -13.33
C SER A 91 -41.52 42.21 -14.58
N GLY A 92 -42.07 41.14 -15.15
CA GLY A 92 -41.53 40.52 -16.37
C GLY A 92 -41.42 41.49 -17.56
N GLU A 93 -42.34 42.47 -17.67
CA GLU A 93 -42.27 43.50 -18.70
C GLU A 93 -41.06 44.41 -18.52
N PHE A 94 -40.79 44.88 -17.30
CA PHE A 94 -39.62 45.71 -17.01
C PHE A 94 -38.32 44.91 -17.17
N ARG A 95 -38.28 43.63 -16.74
CA ARG A 95 -37.14 42.74 -16.97
C ARG A 95 -36.84 42.57 -18.47
N SER A 96 -37.87 42.36 -19.29
CA SER A 96 -37.71 42.25 -20.76
C SER A 96 -37.12 43.52 -21.39
N ARG A 97 -37.46 44.70 -20.86
CA ARG A 97 -36.94 45.99 -21.32
C ARG A 97 -35.53 46.23 -20.82
N LEU A 98 -35.19 45.79 -19.60
CA LEU A 98 -33.82 45.81 -19.08
C LEU A 98 -32.88 44.95 -19.92
N ILE A 99 -33.30 43.76 -20.34
CA ILE A 99 -32.55 42.89 -21.27
C ILE A 99 -32.29 43.60 -22.61
N LYS A 100 -33.30 44.30 -23.14
CA LYS A 100 -33.14 45.08 -24.39
C LYS A 100 -32.23 46.30 -24.20
N LEU A 101 -32.33 46.97 -23.05
CA LEU A 101 -31.45 48.09 -22.69
C LEU A 101 -30.00 47.63 -22.61
N ALA A 102 -29.71 46.52 -21.93
CA ALA A 102 -28.38 45.96 -21.81
C ALA A 102 -27.78 45.63 -23.19
N ARG A 103 -28.56 44.98 -24.06
CA ARG A 103 -28.14 44.71 -25.45
C ARG A 103 -27.85 45.99 -26.23
N TRP A 104 -28.73 46.98 -26.13
CA TRP A 104 -28.53 48.27 -26.80
C TRP A 104 -27.29 49.02 -26.28
N LEU A 105 -26.99 48.97 -24.98
CA LEU A 105 -25.80 49.58 -24.40
C LEU A 105 -24.49 48.97 -24.95
N VAL A 106 -24.49 47.66 -25.20
CA VAL A 106 -23.36 46.97 -25.82
C VAL A 106 -23.28 47.27 -27.32
N GLU A 107 -24.41 47.19 -28.04
CA GLU A 107 -24.48 47.48 -29.49
C GLU A 107 -24.11 48.93 -29.82
N SER A 108 -24.42 49.87 -28.93
CA SER A 108 -24.13 51.29 -29.09
C SER A 108 -22.70 51.69 -28.67
N GLU A 109 -21.88 50.72 -28.28
CA GLU A 109 -20.51 50.86 -27.77
C GLU A 109 -20.37 51.72 -26.50
N LEU A 110 -21.48 51.95 -25.78
CA LEU A 110 -21.48 52.70 -24.52
C LEU A 110 -20.95 51.88 -23.35
N VAL A 111 -21.15 50.55 -23.38
CA VAL A 111 -20.67 49.62 -22.35
C VAL A 111 -19.97 48.43 -23.01
N PRO A 112 -18.68 48.18 -22.74
CA PRO A 112 -18.02 46.97 -23.16
C PRO A 112 -18.70 45.73 -22.56
N VAL A 113 -18.98 44.71 -23.39
CA VAL A 113 -19.63 43.45 -22.96
C VAL A 113 -18.93 42.79 -21.77
N ARG A 114 -17.60 42.94 -21.67
CA ARG A 114 -16.78 42.40 -20.58
C ARG A 114 -17.24 42.87 -19.21
N LEU A 115 -17.63 44.14 -19.06
CA LEU A 115 -18.05 44.69 -17.76
C LEU A 115 -19.37 44.07 -17.28
N LEU A 116 -20.29 43.79 -18.20
CA LEU A 116 -21.54 43.10 -17.88
C LEU A 116 -21.29 41.62 -17.55
N GLN A 117 -20.40 40.95 -18.30
CA GLN A 117 -19.98 39.56 -18.01
C GLN A 117 -19.31 39.39 -16.64
N GLU A 118 -18.55 40.39 -16.18
CA GLU A 118 -17.88 40.36 -14.88
C GLU A 118 -18.83 40.61 -13.70
N ARG A 119 -19.97 41.29 -13.91
CA ARG A 119 -20.81 41.84 -12.83
C ARG A 119 -22.23 41.30 -12.77
N CYS A 120 -22.78 40.78 -13.87
CA CYS A 120 -24.14 40.25 -13.92
C CYS A 120 -24.20 38.77 -13.53
N GLU A 121 -25.35 38.35 -13.00
CA GLU A 121 -25.64 36.95 -12.67
C GLU A 121 -25.83 36.07 -13.92
N GLU A 122 -25.70 34.75 -13.73
CA GLU A 122 -25.73 33.76 -14.81
C GLU A 122 -27.04 33.75 -15.60
N GLU A 123 -28.18 33.96 -14.93
CA GLU A 123 -29.50 33.94 -15.56
C GLU A 123 -29.67 35.14 -16.49
N PHE A 124 -29.32 36.34 -16.02
CA PHE A 124 -29.38 37.57 -16.81
C PHE A 124 -28.40 37.55 -17.99
N LEU A 125 -27.19 37.02 -17.81
CA LEU A 125 -26.23 36.85 -18.91
C LEU A 125 -26.74 35.88 -19.98
N GLY A 126 -27.45 34.82 -19.58
CA GLY A 126 -28.13 33.90 -20.49
C GLY A 126 -29.27 34.57 -21.26
N GLU A 127 -30.11 35.34 -20.58
CA GLU A 127 -31.25 36.07 -21.17
C GLU A 127 -30.83 37.17 -22.16
N THR A 128 -29.67 37.79 -21.92
CA THR A 128 -29.08 38.83 -22.79
C THR A 128 -28.25 38.28 -23.94
N GLU A 129 -28.02 36.96 -23.98
CA GLU A 129 -27.16 36.27 -24.95
C GLU A 129 -25.69 36.77 -24.95
N PHE A 130 -25.24 37.37 -23.84
CA PHE A 130 -23.84 37.80 -23.69
C PHE A 130 -22.88 36.64 -23.40
N ILE A 131 -23.42 35.46 -23.10
CA ILE A 131 -22.66 34.21 -22.96
C ILE A 131 -23.19 33.17 -23.95
N LYS A 132 -22.28 32.37 -24.50
CA LYS A 132 -22.62 31.27 -25.42
C LYS A 132 -23.05 29.98 -24.71
N ILE A 133 -22.85 29.94 -23.40
CA ILE A 133 -23.05 28.77 -22.54
C ILE A 133 -24.37 28.96 -21.77
N LYS A 134 -25.08 27.86 -21.49
CA LYS A 134 -26.31 27.91 -20.68
C LYS A 134 -26.00 28.39 -19.25
N ALA A 135 -26.89 29.19 -18.66
CA ALA A 135 -26.74 29.74 -17.30
C ALA A 135 -26.40 28.66 -16.25
N GLN A 136 -27.09 27.51 -16.29
CA GLN A 136 -26.85 26.39 -15.38
C GLN A 136 -25.43 25.79 -15.49
N GLU A 137 -24.88 25.74 -16.70
CA GLU A 137 -23.51 25.24 -16.92
C GLU A 137 -22.47 26.25 -16.43
N LEU A 138 -22.73 27.56 -16.57
CA LEU A 138 -21.88 28.61 -16.04
C LEU A 138 -21.81 28.55 -14.51
N LYS A 139 -22.97 28.45 -13.83
CA LYS A 139 -23.05 28.25 -12.38
C LYS A 139 -22.30 27.01 -11.92
N GLY A 140 -22.45 25.90 -12.64
CA GLY A 140 -21.70 24.67 -12.38
C GLY A 140 -20.18 24.85 -12.51
N LYS A 141 -19.71 25.63 -13.48
CA LYS A 141 -18.28 25.98 -13.63
C LYS A 141 -17.79 26.90 -12.53
N GLU A 142 -18.57 27.92 -12.17
CA GLU A 142 -18.26 28.84 -11.08
C GLU A 142 -18.09 28.08 -9.75
N VAL A 143 -19.05 27.21 -9.39
CA VAL A 143 -18.97 26.38 -8.19
C VAL A 143 -17.72 25.50 -8.20
N ARG A 144 -17.38 24.87 -9.34
CA ARG A 144 -16.14 24.07 -9.45
C ARG A 144 -14.89 24.92 -9.27
N VAL A 145 -14.82 26.11 -9.87
CA VAL A 145 -13.67 27.01 -9.76
C VAL A 145 -13.52 27.51 -8.33
N ASN A 146 -14.60 27.97 -7.69
CA ASN A 146 -14.59 28.41 -6.31
C ASN A 146 -14.20 27.27 -5.37
N THR A 147 -14.76 26.07 -5.58
CA THR A 147 -14.42 24.89 -4.77
C THR A 147 -12.94 24.55 -4.91
N ARG A 148 -12.41 24.58 -6.14
CA ARG A 148 -11.00 24.34 -6.42
C ARG A 148 -10.10 25.37 -5.75
N LEU A 149 -10.47 26.65 -5.83
CA LEU A 149 -9.68 27.75 -5.29
C LEU A 149 -9.67 27.79 -3.75
N LEU A 150 -10.78 27.41 -3.12
CA LEU A 150 -10.94 27.48 -1.66
C LEU A 150 -10.54 26.19 -0.92
N TYR A 151 -10.76 25.02 -1.52
CA TYR A 151 -10.62 23.73 -0.81
C TYR A 151 -9.52 22.83 -1.35
N GLN A 152 -9.00 23.06 -2.56
CA GLN A 152 -7.89 22.27 -3.07
C GLN A 152 -6.59 22.78 -2.45
N GLN A 153 -5.99 21.98 -1.56
CA GLN A 153 -4.62 22.23 -1.12
C GLN A 153 -3.68 21.99 -2.31
N THR A 154 -2.75 22.93 -2.53
CA THR A 154 -1.63 22.76 -3.46
C THR A 154 -0.68 21.75 -2.83
N LYS A 155 -0.79 20.49 -3.22
CA LYS A 155 0.16 19.43 -2.88
C LYS A 155 0.58 18.76 -4.17
N PHE A 156 1.88 18.58 -4.33
CA PHE A 156 2.44 17.98 -5.53
C PHE A 156 2.67 16.50 -5.28
N ASN A 157 1.85 15.65 -5.89
CA ASN A 157 1.88 14.20 -5.70
C ASN A 157 2.70 13.50 -6.80
N LEU A 158 2.84 14.13 -7.97
CA LEU A 158 3.57 13.54 -9.09
C LEU A 158 5.01 14.06 -9.15
N LEU A 159 5.95 13.17 -9.48
CA LEU A 159 7.37 13.51 -9.61
C LEU A 159 7.63 14.63 -10.64
N ARG A 160 6.81 14.70 -11.68
CA ARG A 160 6.92 15.73 -12.74
C ARG A 160 6.41 17.11 -12.32
N GLU A 161 5.62 17.18 -11.25
CA GLU A 161 5.09 18.46 -10.74
C GLU A 161 6.19 19.22 -10.00
N GLU A 162 6.90 18.54 -9.08
CA GLU A 162 8.00 19.13 -8.29
C GLU A 162 9.27 18.27 -8.34
N SER A 163 9.87 18.22 -9.53
CA SER A 163 11.07 17.40 -9.77
C SER A 163 12.27 17.75 -8.87
N GLU A 164 12.44 19.02 -8.49
CA GLU A 164 13.52 19.46 -7.60
C GLU A 164 13.32 18.94 -6.17
N GLY A 165 12.11 19.08 -5.63
CA GLY A 165 11.79 18.64 -4.27
C GLY A 165 11.98 17.13 -4.12
N TYR A 166 11.45 16.36 -5.07
CA TYR A 166 11.62 14.90 -5.09
C TYR A 166 13.08 14.47 -5.34
N ALA A 167 13.82 15.13 -6.22
CA ALA A 167 15.25 14.82 -6.43
C ALA A 167 16.08 15.08 -5.17
N LYS A 168 15.82 16.17 -4.44
CA LYS A 168 16.46 16.48 -3.16
C LYS A 168 16.12 15.45 -2.08
N LEU A 169 14.87 14.99 -2.03
CA LEU A 169 14.44 13.92 -1.13
C LEU A 169 15.20 12.62 -1.42
N VAL A 170 15.20 12.15 -2.67
CA VAL A 170 15.89 10.91 -3.07
C VAL A 170 17.39 11.01 -2.78
N THR A 171 18.01 12.14 -3.12
CA THR A 171 19.45 12.36 -2.86
C THR A 171 19.75 12.33 -1.36
N LEU A 172 18.86 12.85 -0.51
CA LEU A 172 19.02 12.79 0.94
C LEU A 172 18.93 11.36 1.46
N LEU A 173 17.97 10.56 0.95
CA LEU A 173 17.74 9.18 1.38
C LEU A 173 18.83 8.23 0.89
N CYS A 174 19.39 8.45 -0.30
CA CYS A 174 20.45 7.63 -0.90
C CYS A 174 21.87 8.02 -0.45
N ARG A 175 22.04 8.98 0.46
CA ARG A 175 23.37 9.30 0.99
C ARG A 175 23.90 8.10 1.78
N ASP A 176 25.04 7.57 1.37
CA ASP A 176 25.74 6.51 2.10
C ASP A 176 25.91 6.92 3.56
N SER A 177 25.40 6.07 4.46
CA SER A 177 25.50 6.25 5.90
C SER A 177 26.96 6.05 6.33
N GLU A 178 27.78 7.08 6.16
CA GLU A 178 29.03 7.18 6.90
C GLU A 178 28.67 7.44 8.37
N ALA A 179 28.57 6.34 9.12
CA ALA A 179 28.32 6.20 10.55
C ALA A 179 26.85 6.35 11.04
N PRO A 180 26.25 5.29 11.62
CA PRO A 180 24.97 5.37 12.29
C PRO A 180 25.18 6.08 13.63
N THR A 181 24.89 7.38 13.67
CA THR A 181 24.73 8.08 14.94
C THR A 181 23.25 8.38 15.13
N LEU A 182 22.71 8.06 16.31
CA LEU A 182 21.33 8.36 16.75
C LEU A 182 20.91 9.85 16.58
N LYS A 183 21.85 10.75 16.32
CA LYS A 183 21.61 12.17 16.04
C LYS A 183 21.35 12.47 14.56
N GLY A 184 21.74 11.56 13.66
CA GLY A 184 21.51 11.66 12.23
C GLY A 184 20.03 11.51 11.86
N SER A 185 19.32 10.56 12.48
CA SER A 185 17.92 10.26 12.18
C SER A 185 16.98 11.44 12.45
N ALA A 186 17.04 12.01 13.65
CA ALA A 186 16.25 13.18 14.01
C ALA A 186 16.54 14.40 13.11
N SER A 187 17.80 14.58 12.70
CA SER A 187 18.20 15.64 11.76
C SER A 187 17.62 15.40 10.36
N THR A 188 17.70 14.17 9.85
CA THR A 188 17.14 13.78 8.55
C THR A 188 15.62 13.95 8.53
N ILE A 189 14.93 13.56 9.60
CA ILE A 189 13.49 13.79 9.79
C ILE A 189 13.14 15.28 9.71
N GLY A 190 13.91 16.13 10.38
CA GLY A 190 13.75 17.58 10.32
C GLY A 190 13.91 18.13 8.90
N ILE A 191 14.89 17.61 8.15
CA ILE A 191 15.11 17.99 6.76
C ILE A 191 13.96 17.53 5.87
N ILE A 192 13.46 16.30 6.02
CA ILE A 192 12.32 15.79 5.24
C ILE A 192 11.07 16.64 5.50
N LYS A 193 10.77 16.97 6.76
CA LYS A 193 9.66 17.88 7.10
C LYS A 193 9.84 19.26 6.48
N SER A 194 11.07 19.78 6.45
CA SER A 194 11.39 21.04 5.78
C SER A 194 11.22 20.96 4.27
N LEU A 195 11.55 19.84 3.62
CA LEU A 195 11.37 19.64 2.18
C LEU A 195 9.88 19.55 1.83
N ILE A 196 9.10 18.79 2.62
CA ILE A 196 7.64 18.69 2.46
C ILE A 196 7.00 20.08 2.52
N GLY A 197 7.37 20.91 3.51
CA GLY A 197 6.80 22.25 3.67
C GLY A 197 7.34 23.30 2.69
N HIS A 198 8.57 23.16 2.18
CA HIS A 198 9.17 24.13 1.25
C HIS A 198 8.71 23.92 -0.19
N PHE A 199 8.55 22.66 -0.61
CA PHE A 199 8.15 22.29 -1.98
C PHE A 199 6.71 21.81 -2.06
N ASP A 200 5.90 21.96 -1.00
CA ASP A 200 4.51 21.47 -0.94
C ASP A 200 4.34 20.01 -1.42
N LEU A 201 5.29 19.13 -1.04
CA LEU A 201 5.27 17.73 -1.47
C LEU A 201 4.12 16.97 -0.80
N ASP A 202 3.50 16.03 -1.51
CA ASP A 202 2.52 15.13 -0.91
C ASP A 202 3.21 14.18 0.10
N PRO A 203 2.84 14.19 1.39
CA PRO A 203 3.45 13.34 2.40
C PRO A 203 3.30 11.84 2.11
N ASN A 204 2.22 11.42 1.44
CA ASN A 204 2.03 10.02 1.08
C ASN A 204 3.03 9.61 0.00
N ARG A 205 3.26 10.48 -1.00
CA ARG A 205 4.27 10.18 -2.03
C ARG A 205 5.68 10.19 -1.46
N VAL A 206 5.96 11.11 -0.54
CA VAL A 206 7.24 11.11 0.20
C VAL A 206 7.42 9.80 0.96
N PHE A 207 6.38 9.28 1.60
CA PHE A 207 6.41 7.99 2.28
C PHE A 207 6.66 6.83 1.33
N ASP A 208 5.98 6.79 0.17
CA ASP A 208 6.22 5.76 -0.85
C ASP A 208 7.70 5.72 -1.25
N ILE A 209 8.30 6.88 -1.49
CA ILE A 209 9.72 7.00 -1.87
C ILE A 209 10.64 6.55 -0.72
N VAL A 210 10.28 6.84 0.53
CA VAL A 210 11.01 6.35 1.72
C VAL A 210 10.96 4.82 1.78
N LEU A 211 9.80 4.21 1.52
CA LEU A 211 9.65 2.75 1.48
C LEU A 211 10.44 2.12 0.32
N GLU A 212 10.40 2.73 -0.87
CA GLU A 212 11.20 2.31 -2.03
C GLU A 212 12.72 2.37 -1.71
N CYS A 213 13.18 3.41 -1.03
CA CYS A 213 14.58 3.52 -0.60
C CYS A 213 14.94 2.47 0.47
N PHE A 214 14.02 2.18 1.40
CA PHE A 214 14.23 1.18 2.43
C PHE A 214 14.29 -0.25 1.86
N GLU A 215 13.51 -0.55 0.81
CA GLU A 215 13.64 -1.81 0.05
C GLU A 215 15.06 -1.99 -0.51
N LEU A 216 15.66 -0.92 -1.04
CA LEU A 216 17.00 -0.95 -1.62
C LEU A 216 18.13 -1.02 -0.58
N GLN A 217 17.88 -0.52 0.64
CA GLN A 217 18.86 -0.43 1.73
C GLN A 217 18.30 -0.98 3.05
N PRO A 218 18.09 -2.31 3.16
CA PRO A 218 17.42 -2.93 4.30
C PRO A 218 18.25 -2.93 5.59
N ASP A 219 19.56 -2.70 5.51
CA ASP A 219 20.48 -2.75 6.66
C ASP A 219 20.64 -1.38 7.35
N ASN A 220 19.93 -0.34 6.89
CA ASN A 220 20.02 1.00 7.44
C ASN A 220 18.90 1.26 8.47
N ASP A 221 19.26 1.24 9.76
CA ASP A 221 18.35 1.46 10.89
C ASP A 221 17.58 2.80 10.82
N MET A 222 18.10 3.79 10.09
CA MET A 222 17.47 5.10 9.90
C MET A 222 16.05 5.02 9.35
N PHE A 223 15.77 4.06 8.46
CA PHE A 223 14.44 3.91 7.87
C PHE A 223 13.42 3.39 8.87
N THR A 224 13.84 2.55 9.83
CA THR A 224 12.99 2.06 10.91
C THR A 224 12.50 3.18 11.83
N GLU A 225 13.28 4.26 11.98
CA GLU A 225 12.88 5.45 12.73
C GLU A 225 12.03 6.45 11.92
N LEU A 226 12.00 6.34 10.58
CA LEU A 226 11.26 7.24 9.67
C LEU A 226 9.82 6.79 9.42
N ILE A 227 9.56 5.49 9.46
CA ILE A 227 8.23 4.89 9.24
C ILE A 227 7.12 5.39 10.18
N PRO A 228 7.35 5.65 11.49
CA PRO A 228 6.30 6.15 12.39
C PRO A 228 5.70 7.51 12.00
N ILE A 229 6.32 8.25 11.07
CA ILE A 229 5.96 9.63 10.73
C ILE A 229 4.87 9.71 9.66
N PHE A 230 4.61 8.62 8.94
CA PHE A 230 3.73 8.63 7.77
C PHE A 230 2.56 7.63 7.92
N PRO A 231 1.35 8.00 7.48
CA PRO A 231 0.18 7.13 7.56
C PRO A 231 0.26 5.96 6.56
N LYS A 232 -0.25 4.80 7.00
CA LYS A 232 -0.17 3.51 6.31
C LYS A 232 -1.09 3.46 5.08
N ARG A 233 -0.56 3.10 3.90
CA ARG A 233 -1.34 2.53 2.78
C ARG A 233 -0.47 1.58 1.97
N MET A 234 -1.04 0.46 1.52
CA MET A 234 -0.45 -0.46 0.55
C MET A 234 -1.51 -0.77 -0.51
N GLU A 235 -1.30 -0.31 -1.74
CA GLU A 235 -2.01 -0.81 -2.93
C GLU A 235 -0.94 -1.11 -3.99
N VAL A 236 -0.72 -2.38 -4.33
CA VAL A 236 0.16 -2.75 -5.44
C VAL A 236 -0.49 -3.88 -6.26
N SER A 237 -0.72 -3.61 -7.54
CA SER A 237 -1.36 -4.49 -8.51
C SER A 237 -0.41 -4.86 -9.65
N ASN A 238 0.71 -5.54 -9.35
CA ASN A 238 1.66 -6.12 -10.31
C ASN A 238 2.53 -7.19 -9.59
N PRO A 239 3.25 -8.09 -10.29
CA PRO A 239 4.11 -9.09 -9.65
C PRO A 239 5.13 -8.39 -8.75
N VAL A 240 5.02 -8.67 -7.46
CA VAL A 240 5.70 -7.95 -6.38
C VAL A 240 7.14 -8.46 -6.28
N PRO A 241 8.16 -7.58 -6.39
CA PRO A 241 9.55 -7.94 -6.14
C PRO A 241 9.77 -8.55 -4.75
N TYR A 242 10.79 -9.41 -4.63
CA TYR A 242 11.14 -10.06 -3.37
C TYR A 242 11.47 -9.09 -2.23
N GLY A 243 12.05 -7.93 -2.56
CA GLY A 243 12.42 -6.89 -1.58
C GLY A 243 11.21 -6.36 -0.82
N LEU A 244 10.07 -6.19 -1.49
CA LEU A 244 8.82 -5.74 -0.87
C LEU A 244 8.27 -6.74 0.17
N TYR A 245 8.40 -8.05 -0.06
CA TYR A 245 7.98 -9.04 0.95
C TYR A 245 8.88 -9.01 2.19
N ARG A 246 10.19 -8.85 2.01
CA ARG A 246 11.14 -8.66 3.12
C ARG A 246 10.83 -7.36 3.88
N LEU A 247 10.53 -6.28 3.16
CA LEU A 247 10.13 -5.00 3.74
C LEU A 247 8.84 -5.13 4.54
N ALA A 248 7.79 -5.72 3.97
CA ALA A 248 6.53 -5.96 4.66
C ALA A 248 6.72 -6.79 5.94
N ALA A 249 7.55 -7.83 5.88
CA ALA A 249 7.88 -8.63 7.05
C ALA A 249 8.64 -7.84 8.13
N LEU A 250 9.58 -6.96 7.74
CA LEU A 250 10.26 -6.07 8.68
C LEU A 250 9.29 -5.09 9.35
N LEU A 251 8.35 -4.52 8.59
CA LEU A 251 7.33 -3.61 9.10
C LEU A 251 6.42 -4.29 10.12
N VAL A 252 6.00 -5.53 9.86
CA VAL A 252 5.17 -6.31 10.78
C VAL A 252 5.98 -6.70 12.04
N LYS A 253 7.24 -7.12 11.87
CA LYS A 253 8.12 -7.48 13.00
C LYS A 253 8.36 -6.32 13.96
N GLN A 254 8.37 -5.09 13.46
CA GLN A 254 8.54 -3.88 14.26
C GLN A 254 7.21 -3.31 14.80
N ASP A 255 6.11 -4.06 14.70
CA ASP A 255 4.75 -3.67 15.09
C ASP A 255 4.25 -2.40 14.39
N PHE A 256 4.82 -2.05 13.22
CA PHE A 256 4.33 -0.91 12.45
C PHE A 256 3.06 -1.24 11.71
N VAL A 257 2.82 -2.49 11.29
CA VAL A 257 1.62 -2.89 10.56
C VAL A 257 1.15 -4.24 11.09
N ASP A 258 -0.16 -4.37 11.32
CA ASP A 258 -0.74 -5.65 11.75
C ASP A 258 -0.75 -6.62 10.57
N LEU A 259 -0.38 -7.88 10.82
CA LEU A 259 -0.39 -8.94 9.80
C LEU A 259 -1.78 -9.06 9.13
N ASP A 260 -2.85 -9.02 9.93
CA ASP A 260 -4.21 -9.13 9.42
C ASP A 260 -4.60 -7.96 8.50
N SER A 261 -4.04 -6.76 8.73
CA SER A 261 -4.29 -5.60 7.88
C SER A 261 -3.62 -5.74 6.50
N ILE A 262 -2.46 -6.40 6.41
CA ILE A 262 -1.82 -6.68 5.12
C ILE A 262 -2.57 -7.81 4.42
N TYR A 263 -2.90 -8.86 5.17
CA TYR A 263 -3.50 -10.09 4.65
C TYR A 263 -4.81 -9.85 3.89
N THR A 264 -5.65 -8.91 4.34
CA THR A 264 -6.91 -8.57 3.66
C THR A 264 -6.75 -8.04 2.23
N HIS A 265 -5.56 -7.56 1.89
CA HIS A 265 -5.24 -6.98 0.59
C HIS A 265 -4.39 -7.89 -0.30
N LEU A 266 -3.96 -9.06 0.20
CA LEU A 266 -3.14 -10.00 -0.57
C LEU A 266 -3.98 -10.76 -1.59
N LEU A 267 -3.34 -11.07 -2.72
CA LEU A 267 -3.90 -11.89 -3.79
C LEU A 267 -2.99 -13.09 -4.09
N PRO A 268 -3.54 -14.23 -4.53
CA PRO A 268 -4.96 -14.55 -4.66
C PRO A 268 -5.63 -14.74 -3.29
N LYS A 269 -6.97 -14.74 -3.26
CA LYS A 269 -7.71 -15.06 -2.03
C LYS A 269 -7.52 -16.53 -1.67
N ASP A 270 -7.53 -16.83 -0.37
CA ASP A 270 -7.30 -18.19 0.16
C ASP A 270 -8.18 -19.26 -0.48
N GLU A 271 -9.48 -18.98 -0.64
CA GLU A 271 -10.44 -19.91 -1.24
C GLU A 271 -10.02 -20.31 -2.67
N GLU A 272 -9.65 -19.33 -3.49
CA GLU A 272 -9.22 -19.55 -4.88
C GLU A 272 -7.88 -20.31 -4.93
N ALA A 273 -6.95 -19.98 -4.03
CA ALA A 273 -5.67 -20.67 -3.92
C ALA A 273 -5.84 -22.14 -3.51
N PHE A 274 -6.70 -22.42 -2.54
CA PHE A 274 -6.97 -23.78 -2.06
C PHE A 274 -7.66 -24.64 -3.12
N GLU A 275 -8.61 -24.07 -3.88
CA GLU A 275 -9.25 -24.78 -5.00
C GLU A 275 -8.26 -25.12 -6.12
N HIS A 276 -7.40 -24.17 -6.48
CA HIS A 276 -6.35 -24.41 -7.49
C HIS A 276 -5.40 -25.54 -7.04
N TYR A 277 -4.92 -25.48 -5.80
CA TYR A 277 -4.01 -26.49 -5.25
C TYR A 277 -4.67 -27.87 -5.12
N SER A 278 -5.92 -27.94 -4.66
CA SER A 278 -6.64 -29.22 -4.55
C SER A 278 -6.82 -29.90 -5.91
N THR A 279 -7.13 -29.11 -6.94
CA THR A 279 -7.22 -29.59 -8.34
C THR A 279 -5.86 -30.10 -8.83
N PHE A 280 -4.78 -29.35 -8.57
CA PHE A 280 -3.43 -29.75 -8.90
C PHE A 280 -3.01 -31.04 -8.19
N SER A 281 -3.25 -31.13 -6.87
CA SER A 281 -2.95 -32.31 -6.06
C SER A 281 -3.72 -33.55 -6.52
N SER A 282 -5.01 -33.40 -6.88
CA SER A 282 -5.81 -34.52 -7.39
C SER A 282 -5.24 -35.06 -8.71
N LYS A 283 -4.91 -34.18 -9.65
CA LYS A 283 -4.29 -34.57 -10.92
C LYS A 283 -2.99 -35.35 -10.70
N ARG A 284 -2.14 -34.87 -9.79
CA ARG A 284 -0.88 -35.54 -9.45
C ARG A 284 -1.07 -36.90 -8.81
N LEU A 285 -2.06 -37.03 -7.93
CA LEU A 285 -2.37 -38.31 -7.31
C LEU A 285 -2.91 -39.32 -8.34
N ASP A 286 -3.70 -38.86 -9.30
CA ASP A 286 -4.17 -39.69 -10.42
C ASP A 286 -3.04 -40.09 -11.37
N GLU A 287 -2.10 -39.19 -11.65
CA GLU A 287 -0.89 -39.49 -12.43
C GLU A 287 0.01 -40.50 -11.71
N ALA A 288 0.26 -40.31 -10.41
CA ALA A 288 1.04 -41.24 -9.61
C ALA A 288 0.39 -42.63 -9.56
N ASN A 289 -0.95 -42.71 -9.47
CA ASN A 289 -1.69 -43.98 -9.49
C ASN A 289 -1.67 -44.68 -10.86
N LYS A 290 -1.34 -43.97 -11.94
CA LYS A 290 -1.14 -44.56 -13.27
C LYS A 290 0.27 -45.16 -13.42
N ILE A 291 1.25 -44.67 -12.66
CA ILE A 291 2.61 -45.21 -12.67
C ILE A 291 2.57 -46.67 -12.20
N GLY A 292 3.11 -47.59 -13.01
CA GLY A 292 3.16 -49.02 -12.68
C GLY A 292 1.84 -49.78 -12.83
N LYS A 293 0.74 -49.14 -13.27
CA LYS A 293 -0.51 -49.84 -13.57
C LYS A 293 -0.43 -50.47 -14.96
N ILE A 294 -0.46 -51.81 -15.01
CA ILE A 294 -0.42 -52.56 -16.28
C ILE A 294 -1.83 -53.07 -16.58
N ASN A 295 -2.42 -52.61 -17.68
CA ASN A 295 -3.68 -53.15 -18.15
C ASN A 295 -3.46 -54.53 -18.80
N LEU A 296 -3.70 -55.59 -18.03
CA LEU A 296 -3.52 -56.99 -18.45
C LEU A 296 -4.50 -57.42 -19.56
N ALA A 297 -5.54 -56.63 -19.85
CA ALA A 297 -6.52 -56.89 -20.90
C ALA A 297 -6.20 -56.18 -22.23
N ALA A 298 -5.13 -55.38 -22.29
CA ALA A 298 -4.75 -54.67 -23.52
C ALA A 298 -4.25 -55.66 -24.58
N THR A 299 -5.00 -55.77 -25.68
CA THR A 299 -4.63 -56.59 -26.83
C THR A 299 -3.59 -55.86 -27.68
N GLY A 300 -2.71 -56.57 -28.40
CA GLY A 300 -1.63 -55.96 -29.20
C GLY A 300 -2.05 -54.93 -30.27
N LYS A 301 -3.35 -54.78 -30.53
CA LYS A 301 -3.93 -53.73 -31.38
C LYS A 301 -4.17 -52.42 -30.62
N ASP A 302 -4.52 -52.50 -29.33
CA ASP A 302 -4.70 -51.34 -28.44
C ASP A 302 -3.36 -50.70 -28.04
N LEU A 303 -2.25 -51.44 -28.17
CA LEU A 303 -0.88 -50.96 -27.96
C LEU A 303 -0.31 -50.17 -29.17
N MET A 304 -1.02 -50.14 -30.30
CA MET A 304 -0.58 -49.45 -31.54
C MET A 304 -1.38 -48.18 -31.86
N ASP A 305 -2.41 -47.85 -31.06
CA ASP A 305 -3.19 -46.62 -31.19
C ASP A 305 -2.65 -45.54 -30.23
N ASP A 306 -2.00 -44.49 -30.76
CA ASP A 306 -1.42 -43.40 -29.97
C ASP A 306 -2.44 -42.65 -29.09
N GLU A 307 -3.73 -42.62 -29.47
CA GLU A 307 -4.82 -42.02 -28.67
C GLU A 307 -5.26 -42.90 -27.47
N LYS A 308 -4.99 -44.21 -27.51
CA LYS A 308 -5.25 -45.15 -26.41
C LYS A 308 -4.00 -45.52 -25.62
N MET A 309 -2.84 -45.05 -26.05
CA MET A 309 -1.55 -45.16 -25.34
C MET A 309 -1.47 -44.29 -24.07
N GLY A 310 -2.60 -43.96 -23.45
CA GLY A 310 -2.64 -43.43 -22.08
C GLY A 310 -2.57 -44.52 -21.00
N ASP A 311 -2.62 -45.79 -21.40
CA ASP A 311 -2.80 -46.95 -20.50
C ASP A 311 -1.56 -47.89 -20.47
N VAL A 312 -0.42 -47.41 -20.98
CA VAL A 312 0.86 -48.15 -20.99
C VAL A 312 1.88 -47.39 -20.13
N THR A 313 2.46 -48.11 -19.16
CA THR A 313 3.52 -47.74 -18.23
C THR A 313 4.26 -46.43 -18.55
N ILE A 314 4.04 -45.42 -17.71
CA ILE A 314 4.94 -44.26 -17.61
C ILE A 314 6.31 -44.81 -17.19
N ASP A 315 7.28 -44.82 -18.12
CA ASP A 315 8.66 -45.19 -17.83
C ASP A 315 9.28 -44.20 -16.82
N LEU A 316 10.32 -44.63 -16.10
CA LEU A 316 11.01 -43.83 -15.07
C LEU A 316 11.45 -42.46 -15.62
N PHE A 317 11.88 -42.39 -16.88
CA PHE A 317 12.24 -41.13 -17.53
C PHE A 317 11.04 -40.20 -17.75
N ALA A 318 9.86 -40.75 -18.07
CA ALA A 318 8.64 -39.97 -18.19
C ALA A 318 8.15 -39.49 -16.81
N ALA A 319 8.30 -40.29 -15.76
CA ALA A 319 8.00 -39.88 -14.38
C ALA A 319 8.91 -38.73 -13.91
N ILE A 320 10.21 -38.76 -14.24
CA ILE A 320 11.16 -37.67 -13.93
C ILE A 320 10.84 -36.40 -14.72
N ALA A 321 10.43 -36.52 -15.99
CA ALA A 321 9.99 -35.38 -16.79
C ALA A 321 8.72 -34.72 -16.20
N MET A 322 7.74 -35.53 -15.80
CA MET A 322 6.52 -35.05 -15.12
C MET A 322 6.83 -34.37 -13.78
N GLU A 323 7.79 -34.88 -13.01
CA GLU A 323 8.27 -34.23 -11.78
C GLU A 323 8.91 -32.86 -12.09
N THR A 324 9.70 -32.78 -13.15
CA THR A 324 10.36 -31.53 -13.58
C THR A 324 9.33 -30.47 -14.00
N ASP A 325 8.29 -30.87 -14.74
CA ASP A 325 7.20 -29.99 -15.15
C ASP A 325 6.38 -29.51 -13.94
N ALA A 326 6.09 -30.40 -12.98
CA ALA A 326 5.40 -30.05 -11.74
C ALA A 326 6.20 -29.06 -10.88
N ILE A 327 7.53 -29.19 -10.81
CA ILE A 327 8.41 -28.22 -10.16
C ILE A 327 8.34 -26.85 -10.88
N GLY A 328 8.24 -26.85 -12.22
CA GLY A 328 8.06 -25.66 -13.03
C GLY A 328 6.74 -24.93 -12.75
N GLU A 329 5.62 -25.65 -12.74
CA GLU A 329 4.29 -25.10 -12.44
C GLU A 329 4.24 -24.51 -11.03
N ARG A 330 4.80 -25.19 -10.02
CA ARG A 330 4.86 -24.69 -8.63
C ARG A 330 5.78 -23.50 -8.45
N LYS A 331 6.83 -23.37 -9.28
CA LYS A 331 7.67 -22.16 -9.29
C LYS A 331 6.90 -20.95 -9.81
N SER A 332 6.02 -21.13 -10.80
CA SER A 332 5.14 -20.07 -11.27
C SER A 332 4.06 -19.69 -10.25
N GLU A 333 3.54 -20.66 -9.51
CA GLU A 333 2.59 -20.41 -8.42
C GLU A 333 3.21 -19.55 -7.30
N LEU A 334 4.46 -19.83 -6.91
CA LEU A 334 5.19 -19.03 -5.92
C LEU A 334 5.39 -17.57 -6.39
N GLN A 335 5.58 -17.34 -7.68
CA GLN A 335 5.73 -15.99 -8.24
C GLN A 335 4.41 -15.23 -8.31
N ASN A 336 3.30 -15.94 -8.47
CA ASN A 336 1.98 -15.36 -8.62
C ASN A 336 1.25 -15.19 -7.27
N SER A 337 1.61 -15.98 -6.25
CA SER A 337 0.98 -15.95 -4.94
C SER A 337 1.71 -15.00 -3.97
N GLN A 338 1.04 -13.91 -3.61
CA GLN A 338 1.59 -12.94 -2.68
C GLN A 338 1.63 -13.44 -1.24
N THR A 339 0.74 -14.36 -0.86
CA THR A 339 0.71 -14.96 0.49
C THR A 339 1.93 -15.85 0.73
N LEU A 340 2.34 -16.63 -0.28
CA LEU A 340 3.57 -17.43 -0.25
C LEU A 340 4.82 -16.56 -0.32
N GLY A 341 4.78 -15.48 -1.12
CA GLY A 341 5.85 -14.48 -1.15
C GLY A 341 6.08 -13.82 0.21
N LEU A 342 5.00 -13.44 0.89
CA LEU A 342 5.05 -12.84 2.23
C LEU A 342 5.62 -13.81 3.28
N LEU A 343 5.21 -15.08 3.25
CA LEU A 343 5.79 -16.12 4.10
C LEU A 343 7.31 -16.24 3.90
N THR A 344 7.78 -16.19 2.65
CA THR A 344 9.21 -16.20 2.32
C THR A 344 9.91 -14.95 2.88
N GLY A 345 9.24 -13.80 2.86
CA GLY A 345 9.67 -12.56 3.51
C GLY A 345 9.89 -12.72 5.02
N PHE A 346 8.90 -13.27 5.75
CA PHE A 346 9.02 -13.50 7.20
C PHE A 346 10.16 -14.45 7.57
N LEU A 347 10.31 -15.53 6.80
CA LEU A 347 11.42 -16.46 6.99
C LEU A 347 12.78 -15.81 6.75
N SER A 348 12.88 -14.85 5.83
CA SER A 348 14.12 -14.11 5.56
C SER A 348 14.51 -13.14 6.67
N VAL A 349 13.51 -12.61 7.37
CA VAL A 349 13.67 -11.66 8.48
C VAL A 349 13.84 -12.37 9.83
N ASP A 350 13.86 -13.71 9.82
CA ASP A 350 13.93 -14.58 10.99
C ASP A 350 12.80 -14.30 12.00
N ASP A 351 11.59 -14.01 11.51
CA ASP A 351 10.40 -13.85 12.35
C ASP A 351 9.55 -15.12 12.33
N TRP A 352 9.79 -15.98 13.33
CA TRP A 352 9.08 -17.26 13.44
C TRP A 352 7.61 -17.10 13.82
N TYR A 353 7.26 -16.14 14.69
CA TYR A 353 5.89 -16.03 15.21
C TYR A 353 4.88 -15.75 14.09
N HIS A 354 5.15 -14.73 13.28
CA HIS A 354 4.29 -14.39 12.16
C HIS A 354 4.35 -15.42 11.03
N ALA A 355 5.52 -16.04 10.79
CA ALA A 355 5.64 -17.14 9.85
C ALA A 355 4.80 -18.36 10.26
N HIS A 356 4.78 -18.72 11.56
CA HIS A 356 4.01 -19.84 12.08
C HIS A 356 2.51 -19.64 11.89
N VAL A 357 2.00 -18.43 12.17
CA VAL A 357 0.58 -18.09 11.91
C VAL A 357 0.23 -18.26 10.43
N LEU A 358 1.11 -17.85 9.52
CA LEU A 358 0.90 -18.08 8.09
C LEU A 358 1.02 -19.55 7.70
N PHE A 359 1.92 -20.32 8.30
CA PHE A 359 1.99 -21.78 8.07
C PHE A 359 0.72 -22.50 8.49
N GLU A 360 0.10 -22.11 9.61
CA GLU A 360 -1.18 -22.69 10.05
C GLU A 360 -2.31 -22.35 9.06
N ARG A 361 -2.42 -21.07 8.65
CA ARG A 361 -3.44 -20.62 7.69
C ARG A 361 -3.28 -21.23 6.30
N LEU A 362 -2.03 -21.36 5.83
CA LEU A 362 -1.67 -21.87 4.50
C LEU A 362 -1.37 -23.38 4.51
N SER A 363 -1.63 -24.09 5.61
CA SER A 363 -1.42 -25.53 5.72
C SER A 363 -2.00 -26.33 4.54
N PRO A 364 -3.20 -26.01 3.99
CA PRO A 364 -3.75 -26.73 2.84
C PRO A 364 -2.90 -26.64 1.56
N LEU A 365 -2.04 -25.63 1.41
CA LEU A 365 -1.20 -25.41 0.22
C LEU A 365 0.14 -26.13 0.28
N ASN A 366 0.46 -26.75 1.43
CA ASN A 366 1.78 -27.32 1.75
C ASN A 366 2.95 -26.39 1.35
N PRO A 367 3.13 -25.23 2.02
CA PRO A 367 4.10 -24.21 1.61
C PRO A 367 5.55 -24.73 1.55
N VAL A 368 5.89 -25.74 2.36
CA VAL A 368 7.24 -26.34 2.44
C VAL A 368 7.58 -27.19 1.21
N GLU A 369 6.61 -27.55 0.38
CA GLU A 369 6.89 -28.20 -0.91
C GLU A 369 7.75 -27.30 -1.81
N HIS A 370 7.55 -25.97 -1.75
CA HIS A 370 8.35 -25.00 -2.49
C HIS A 370 9.79 -24.94 -1.96
N ILE A 371 10.75 -25.12 -2.87
CA ILE A 371 12.18 -25.20 -2.55
C ILE A 371 12.67 -23.94 -1.80
N GLN A 372 12.29 -22.74 -2.24
CA GLN A 372 12.74 -21.49 -1.61
C GLN A 372 12.25 -21.32 -0.16
N ILE A 373 11.01 -21.72 0.12
CA ILE A 373 10.41 -21.66 1.47
C ILE A 373 11.09 -22.72 2.35
N CYS A 374 11.29 -23.92 1.80
CA CYS A 374 11.99 -25.03 2.44
C CYS A 374 13.42 -24.64 2.86
N ASP A 375 14.22 -24.11 1.94
CA ASP A 375 15.60 -23.68 2.20
C ASP A 375 15.65 -22.53 3.24
N SER A 376 14.69 -21.61 3.18
CA SER A 376 14.59 -20.51 4.14
C SER A 376 14.23 -21.01 5.55
N LEU A 377 13.35 -22.00 5.65
CA LEU A 377 13.02 -22.67 6.91
C LEU A 377 14.21 -23.48 7.44
N PHE A 378 14.95 -24.17 6.58
CA PHE A 378 16.15 -24.91 6.95
C PHE A 378 17.24 -24.00 7.50
N ARG A 379 17.46 -22.84 6.89
CA ARG A 379 18.37 -21.81 7.41
C ARG A 379 17.97 -21.36 8.81
N LEU A 380 16.68 -21.20 9.08
CA LEU A 380 16.15 -20.80 10.39
C LEU A 380 16.33 -21.90 11.44
N ILE A 381 16.05 -23.16 11.06
CA ILE A 381 16.29 -24.34 11.90
C ILE A 381 17.79 -24.45 12.20
N GLU A 382 18.65 -24.39 11.20
CA GLU A 382 20.11 -24.47 11.35
C GLU A 382 20.63 -23.40 12.30
N LYS A 383 20.17 -22.15 12.15
CA LYS A 383 20.50 -21.05 13.06
C LYS A 383 20.08 -21.35 14.49
N SER A 384 18.88 -21.91 14.68
CA SER A 384 18.32 -22.23 16.01
C SER A 384 19.03 -23.42 16.68
N ILE A 385 19.46 -24.42 15.91
CA ILE A 385 20.16 -25.60 16.44
C ILE A 385 21.69 -25.43 16.53
N SER A 386 22.26 -24.38 15.93
CA SER A 386 23.72 -24.17 15.86
C SER A 386 24.38 -24.18 17.25
N SER A 387 23.85 -23.40 18.20
CA SER A 387 24.36 -23.33 19.57
C SER A 387 24.25 -24.67 20.32
N PRO A 388 23.08 -25.35 20.37
CA PRO A 388 22.97 -26.71 20.91
C PRO A 388 23.89 -27.74 20.24
N TYR A 389 24.06 -27.64 18.92
CA TYR A 389 24.89 -28.57 18.16
C TYR A 389 26.38 -28.39 18.46
N ASP A 390 26.85 -27.15 18.61
CA ASP A 390 28.24 -26.86 18.97
C ASP A 390 28.60 -27.41 20.36
N VAL A 391 27.68 -27.34 21.31
CA VAL A 391 27.80 -27.96 22.63
C VAL A 391 28.00 -29.48 22.52
N ILE A 392 27.15 -30.16 21.76
CA ILE A 392 27.23 -31.62 21.56
C ILE A 392 28.51 -32.00 20.83
N ARG A 393 28.88 -31.21 19.82
CA ARG A 393 30.11 -31.42 19.05
C ARG A 393 31.34 -31.30 19.95
N GLN A 394 31.38 -30.32 20.86
CA GLN A 394 32.48 -30.17 21.82
C GLN A 394 32.53 -31.34 22.80
N ALA A 395 31.37 -31.82 23.30
CA ALA A 395 31.31 -32.99 24.17
C ALA A 395 31.81 -34.28 23.47
N HIS A 396 31.44 -34.49 22.20
CA HIS A 396 31.92 -35.62 21.40
C HIS A 396 33.42 -35.52 21.06
N LEU A 397 33.96 -34.31 20.84
CA LEU A 397 35.39 -34.09 20.61
C LEU A 397 36.25 -34.31 21.86
N GLN A 398 35.69 -34.08 23.05
CA GLN A 398 36.37 -34.35 24.33
C GLN A 398 36.31 -35.83 24.75
N ASN A 399 35.39 -36.61 24.19
CA ASN A 399 35.26 -38.05 24.41
C ASN A 399 35.43 -38.90 23.12
N PRO A 400 36.59 -38.86 22.41
CA PRO A 400 36.80 -39.72 21.27
C PRO A 400 37.27 -41.11 21.74
N GLY A 401 36.32 -41.96 22.13
CA GLY A 401 36.53 -43.40 22.29
C GLY A 401 37.19 -43.84 23.59
N SER A 402 36.38 -44.28 24.55
CA SER A 402 36.75 -45.38 25.44
C SER A 402 36.92 -46.65 24.59
N SER A 403 38.12 -46.79 24.03
CA SER A 403 38.54 -48.00 23.32
C SER A 403 38.61 -49.16 24.32
N THR A 404 37.98 -50.26 23.90
CA THR A 404 37.95 -51.57 24.53
C THR A 404 39.37 -52.10 24.71
N GLY A 405 39.85 -52.19 25.95
CA GLY A 405 41.13 -52.80 26.28
C GLY A 405 41.47 -52.67 27.75
N GLY A 406 41.09 -53.66 28.56
CA GLY A 406 41.33 -53.66 30.00
C GLY A 406 42.82 -53.71 30.35
N SER A 407 43.23 -52.87 31.31
CA SER A 407 44.10 -53.26 32.43
C SER A 407 44.27 -52.11 33.44
N THR A 408 43.87 -52.43 34.68
CA THR A 408 44.33 -51.98 36.01
C THR A 408 44.98 -50.60 36.25
N ASN A 409 44.30 -49.84 37.13
CA ASN A 409 44.79 -49.02 38.25
C ASN A 409 45.86 -47.94 38.02
N ALA A 410 45.45 -46.67 38.10
CA ALA A 410 46.24 -45.61 38.73
C ALA A 410 45.30 -44.50 39.25
N MET A 411 45.63 -43.98 40.44
CA MET A 411 44.82 -43.06 41.24
C MET A 411 44.71 -41.64 40.67
N ASP A 412 43.60 -41.00 41.04
CA ASP A 412 43.37 -39.56 41.24
C ASP A 412 44.34 -38.58 40.58
N VAL A 413 43.87 -38.00 39.48
CA VAL A 413 44.07 -36.58 39.20
C VAL A 413 42.69 -36.00 38.91
N ASP A 414 42.25 -35.10 39.78
CA ASP A 414 41.08 -34.23 39.60
C ASP A 414 41.11 -33.65 38.18
N SER A 415 40.33 -34.28 37.30
CA SER A 415 39.95 -33.67 36.02
C SER A 415 38.91 -32.61 36.34
N PRO A 416 39.03 -31.39 35.81
CA PRO A 416 38.04 -30.36 36.09
C PRO A 416 36.70 -30.89 35.57
N SER A 417 35.70 -30.87 36.45
CA SER A 417 34.28 -31.06 36.17
C SER A 417 33.94 -30.95 34.68
N GLY A 418 33.68 -32.09 34.05
CA GLY A 418 33.10 -32.14 32.72
C GLY A 418 31.78 -31.37 32.77
N HIS A 419 31.80 -30.12 32.30
CA HIS A 419 30.60 -29.33 32.17
C HIS A 419 29.79 -29.92 31.00
N ASN A 420 29.00 -30.97 31.27
CA ASN A 420 27.86 -31.33 30.43
C ASN A 420 26.90 -30.13 30.52
N SER A 421 27.03 -29.18 29.60
CA SER A 421 26.10 -28.07 29.52
C SER A 421 24.73 -28.60 29.15
N PHE A 422 23.75 -28.30 29.99
CA PHE A 422 22.35 -28.64 29.75
C PHE A 422 21.87 -28.13 28.40
N ILE A 423 21.24 -29.00 27.62
CA ILE A 423 20.61 -28.62 26.37
C ILE A 423 19.11 -28.54 26.62
N ASP A 424 18.58 -27.32 26.62
CA ASP A 424 17.14 -27.08 26.55
C ASP A 424 16.79 -26.56 25.16
N LEU A 425 15.72 -27.10 24.57
CA LEU A 425 15.28 -26.75 23.22
C LEU A 425 14.00 -25.92 23.26
N PRO A 426 13.98 -24.74 22.61
CA PRO A 426 12.78 -23.93 22.49
C PRO A 426 11.65 -24.70 21.80
N LYS A 427 10.39 -24.42 22.19
CA LYS A 427 9.17 -25.04 21.62
C LYS A 427 9.06 -24.79 20.13
N GLU A 428 9.57 -23.64 19.70
CA GLU A 428 9.63 -23.14 18.34
C GLU A 428 10.37 -24.11 17.41
N ILE A 429 11.41 -24.81 17.88
CA ILE A 429 12.13 -25.81 17.06
C ILE A 429 11.22 -26.99 16.72
N PHE A 430 10.43 -27.46 17.69
CA PHE A 430 9.51 -28.58 17.46
C PHE A 430 8.36 -28.17 16.53
N GLN A 431 7.88 -26.92 16.61
CA GLN A 431 6.92 -26.38 15.65
C GLN A 431 7.54 -26.26 14.24
N MET A 432 8.78 -25.78 14.12
CA MET A 432 9.50 -25.72 12.84
C MET A 432 9.64 -27.11 12.21
N LEU A 433 9.99 -28.12 13.00
CA LEU A 433 10.08 -29.51 12.53
C LEU A 433 8.73 -30.08 12.11
N ALA A 434 7.66 -29.80 12.87
CA ALA A 434 6.30 -30.21 12.51
C ALA A 434 5.84 -29.55 11.19
N CYS A 435 6.08 -28.25 11.01
CA CYS A 435 5.79 -27.54 9.75
C CYS A 435 6.61 -28.07 8.58
N THR A 436 7.87 -28.47 8.83
CA THR A 436 8.75 -29.04 7.81
C THR A 436 8.21 -30.36 7.25
N GLY A 437 7.58 -31.18 8.08
CA GLY A 437 7.02 -32.46 7.67
C GLY A 437 8.07 -33.37 7.01
N PRO A 438 7.74 -34.06 5.90
CA PRO A 438 8.62 -35.03 5.27
C PRO A 438 9.79 -34.42 4.47
N PHE A 439 9.86 -33.09 4.33
CA PHE A 439 10.76 -32.44 3.35
C PHE A 439 12.22 -32.34 3.80
N LEU A 440 12.56 -32.71 5.04
CA LEU A 440 13.94 -32.64 5.56
C LEU A 440 14.91 -33.57 4.83
N TYR A 441 14.41 -34.52 4.02
CA TYR A 441 15.22 -35.36 3.13
C TYR A 441 16.10 -34.56 2.14
N ARG A 442 15.68 -33.32 1.79
CA ARG A 442 16.41 -32.44 0.86
C ARG A 442 17.75 -31.97 1.43
N ASP A 443 17.88 -31.87 2.75
CA ASP A 443 19.13 -31.57 3.44
C ASP A 443 19.51 -32.67 4.45
N THR A 444 20.24 -33.66 3.95
CA THR A 444 20.72 -34.79 4.76
C THR A 444 21.71 -34.37 5.85
N MET A 445 22.41 -33.23 5.71
CA MET A 445 23.32 -32.74 6.74
C MET A 445 22.53 -32.12 7.89
N LEU A 446 21.53 -31.30 7.58
CA LEU A 446 20.63 -30.74 8.59
C LEU A 446 19.87 -31.84 9.33
N LEU A 447 19.37 -32.85 8.60
CA LEU A 447 18.71 -34.02 9.18
C LEU A 447 19.58 -34.71 10.25
N GLN A 448 20.86 -34.97 9.94
CA GLN A 448 21.80 -35.55 10.91
C GLN A 448 22.06 -34.64 12.11
N LYS A 449 22.22 -33.33 11.88
CA LYS A 449 22.39 -32.35 12.98
C LYS A 449 21.18 -32.35 13.91
N VAL A 450 19.97 -32.38 13.35
CA VAL A 450 18.72 -32.42 14.13
C VAL A 450 18.63 -33.71 14.95
N CYS A 451 18.92 -34.88 14.36
CA CYS A 451 18.93 -36.16 15.10
C CYS A 451 19.88 -36.10 16.31
N ARG A 452 21.10 -35.60 16.12
CA ARG A 452 22.09 -35.46 17.20
C ARG A 452 21.63 -34.49 18.28
N VAL A 453 21.03 -33.36 17.91
CA VAL A 453 20.52 -32.36 18.85
C VAL A 453 19.35 -32.90 19.67
N LEU A 454 18.41 -33.60 19.04
CA LEU A 454 17.28 -34.23 19.73
C LEU A 454 17.74 -35.35 20.68
N ARG A 455 18.71 -36.15 20.25
CA ARG A 455 19.35 -37.15 21.11
C ARG A 455 20.04 -36.49 22.32
N GLY A 456 20.81 -35.43 22.10
CA GLY A 456 21.46 -34.66 23.16
C GLY A 456 20.47 -34.03 24.15
N TYR A 457 19.34 -33.51 23.65
CA TYR A 457 18.24 -32.99 24.47
C TYR A 457 17.58 -34.08 25.33
N TYR A 458 17.31 -35.25 24.75
CA TYR A 458 16.74 -36.38 25.48
C TYR A 458 17.70 -36.94 26.54
N LEU A 459 18.99 -37.08 26.21
CA LEU A 459 20.03 -37.51 27.16
C LEU A 459 20.22 -36.50 28.29
N SER A 460 20.22 -35.20 27.99
CA SER A 460 20.28 -34.14 29.02
C SER A 460 19.10 -34.22 29.99
N ALA A 461 17.90 -34.50 29.48
CA ALA A 461 16.71 -34.70 30.33
C ALA A 461 16.80 -35.99 31.18
N LEU A 462 17.45 -37.05 30.70
CA LEU A 462 17.71 -38.27 31.47
C LEU A 462 18.77 -38.06 32.55
N GLU A 463 19.83 -37.32 32.25
CA GLU A 463 20.89 -36.96 33.21
C GLU A 463 20.33 -36.13 34.37
N LEU A 464 19.42 -35.19 34.09
CA LEU A 464 18.72 -34.41 35.12
C LEU A 464 17.94 -35.28 36.12
N VAL A 465 17.27 -36.34 35.65
CA VAL A 465 16.55 -37.27 36.51
C VAL A 465 17.51 -38.16 37.29
N SER A 466 18.64 -38.53 36.69
CA SER A 466 19.65 -39.39 37.31
C SER A 466 20.48 -38.67 38.40
N HIS A 467 20.69 -37.36 38.26
CA HIS A 467 21.38 -36.51 39.24
C HIS A 467 20.45 -35.83 40.26
N GLY A 468 19.13 -35.91 40.07
CA GLY A 468 18.10 -35.28 40.91
C GLY A 468 17.98 -35.80 42.35
N ASP A 469 18.75 -36.82 42.73
CA ASP A 469 18.84 -37.33 44.11
C ASP A 469 20.10 -36.82 44.87
N GLY A 470 20.95 -36.01 44.23
CA GLY A 470 22.20 -35.53 44.84
C GLY A 470 22.64 -34.14 44.35
N VAL A 471 22.42 -33.14 45.20
CA VAL A 471 23.00 -31.78 45.19
C VAL A 471 22.60 -30.89 43.99
N LEU A 472 21.68 -29.97 44.25
CA LEU A 472 21.33 -28.83 43.40
C LEU A 472 22.58 -28.02 43.03
N ASN A 473 23.01 -28.11 41.77
CA ASN A 473 23.99 -27.20 41.22
C ASN A 473 23.27 -25.86 40.90
N PRO A 474 23.71 -24.68 41.39
CA PRO A 474 22.91 -23.44 41.37
C PRO A 474 22.73 -22.78 40.00
N GLN A 475 23.21 -23.41 38.93
CA GLN A 475 23.27 -22.84 37.58
C GLN A 475 22.16 -23.33 36.64
N PHE A 476 21.38 -24.34 37.03
CA PHE A 476 20.26 -24.84 36.23
C PHE A 476 18.97 -24.10 36.61
N HIS A 477 18.61 -23.05 35.87
CA HIS A 477 17.28 -22.45 35.94
C HIS A 477 16.25 -23.38 35.25
N VAL A 478 16.02 -24.58 35.80
CA VAL A 478 14.92 -25.43 35.38
C VAL A 478 13.71 -25.13 36.28
N ILE A 479 12.73 -24.42 35.72
CA ILE A 479 11.45 -24.16 36.39
C ILE A 479 10.61 -25.44 36.29
N GLY A 480 10.79 -26.40 37.19
CA GLY A 480 9.88 -27.54 37.28
C GLY A 480 10.46 -28.85 37.81
N ASN A 481 9.59 -29.87 37.94
CA ASN A 481 9.95 -31.22 38.38
C ASN A 481 10.71 -31.95 37.24
N PRO A 482 11.91 -32.51 37.49
CA PRO A 482 12.73 -33.16 36.47
C PRO A 482 12.03 -34.35 35.78
N HIS A 483 11.13 -35.06 36.49
CA HIS A 483 10.32 -36.13 35.88
C HIS A 483 9.27 -35.62 34.89
N LEU A 484 8.72 -34.43 35.11
CA LEU A 484 7.79 -33.80 34.16
C LEU A 484 8.54 -33.33 32.92
N HIS A 485 9.74 -32.76 33.10
CA HIS A 485 10.61 -32.36 31.99
C HIS A 485 11.01 -33.55 31.11
N LEU A 486 11.38 -34.69 31.71
CA LEU A 486 11.69 -35.90 30.94
C LEU A 486 10.47 -36.42 30.15
N LYS A 487 9.27 -36.37 30.75
CA LYS A 487 8.04 -36.79 30.06
C LYS A 487 7.72 -35.87 28.87
N GLU A 488 7.89 -34.56 29.04
CA GLU A 488 7.69 -33.57 27.99
C GLU A 488 8.74 -33.70 26.88
N ALA A 489 10.03 -33.87 27.25
CA ALA A 489 11.10 -34.08 26.30
C ALA A 489 10.88 -35.34 25.45
N ARG A 490 10.45 -36.44 26.09
CA ARG A 490 10.08 -37.67 25.40
C ARG A 490 8.95 -37.46 24.39
N LEU A 491 7.85 -36.84 24.81
CA LEU A 491 6.71 -36.58 23.93
C LEU A 491 7.12 -35.75 22.70
N ARG A 492 7.86 -34.65 22.93
CA ARG A 492 8.31 -33.76 21.85
C ARG A 492 9.26 -34.44 20.87
N VAL A 493 10.13 -35.34 21.35
CA VAL A 493 11.02 -36.13 20.48
C VAL A 493 10.23 -37.19 19.71
N GLU A 494 9.29 -37.88 20.34
CA GLU A 494 8.38 -38.83 19.67
C GLU A 494 7.57 -38.13 18.57
N ASP A 495 7.04 -36.93 18.84
CA ASP A 495 6.32 -36.10 17.87
C ASP A 495 7.23 -35.66 16.71
N ALA A 496 8.46 -35.22 16.98
CA ALA A 496 9.42 -34.84 15.94
C ALA A 496 9.83 -36.04 15.06
N LEU A 497 9.99 -37.22 15.66
CA LEU A 497 10.27 -38.46 14.93
C LEU A 497 9.12 -38.83 13.99
N GLY A 498 7.88 -38.79 14.49
CA GLY A 498 6.69 -39.14 13.73
C GLY A 498 6.33 -38.12 12.65
N ALA A 499 6.42 -36.82 12.96
CA ALA A 499 6.00 -35.75 12.05
C ALA A 499 7.03 -35.46 10.95
N CYS A 500 8.34 -35.60 11.24
CA CYS A 500 9.39 -35.11 10.36
C CYS A 500 10.45 -36.16 10.01
N LEU A 501 11.12 -36.76 11.01
CA LEU A 501 12.34 -37.55 10.76
C LEU A 501 12.07 -38.88 10.04
N LEU A 502 11.07 -39.66 10.48
CA LEU A 502 10.73 -40.94 9.87
C LEU A 502 10.15 -40.77 8.45
N PRO A 503 9.19 -39.83 8.20
CA PRO A 503 8.75 -39.54 6.84
C PRO A 503 9.88 -39.07 5.93
N SER A 504 10.80 -38.25 6.44
CA SER A 504 11.97 -37.79 5.67
C SER A 504 12.88 -38.96 5.30
N LEU A 505 13.15 -39.89 6.21
CA LEU A 505 13.98 -41.08 5.94
C LEU A 505 13.42 -41.93 4.80
N GLN A 506 12.09 -42.05 4.68
CA GLN A 506 11.45 -42.79 3.58
C GLN A 506 11.74 -42.18 2.20
N LEU A 507 11.99 -40.87 2.15
CA LEU A 507 12.26 -40.13 0.92
C LEU A 507 13.77 -39.98 0.63
N VAL A 508 14.65 -40.25 1.60
CA VAL A 508 16.10 -40.18 1.40
C VAL A 508 16.55 -41.36 0.52
N PRO A 509 17.24 -41.11 -0.62
CA PRO A 509 17.80 -42.18 -1.43
C PRO A 509 18.89 -42.91 -0.63
N ALA A 510 18.91 -44.24 -0.71
CA ALA A 510 19.78 -45.18 0.02
C ALA A 510 21.01 -44.56 0.74
N ASN A 511 20.81 -44.03 1.94
CA ASN A 511 21.84 -43.42 2.77
C ASN A 511 21.90 -44.09 4.16
N PRO A 512 22.75 -45.13 4.32
CA PRO A 512 22.85 -45.87 5.57
C PRO A 512 23.28 -45.02 6.77
N ALA A 513 24.06 -43.96 6.55
CA ALA A 513 24.56 -43.11 7.64
C ALA A 513 23.42 -42.32 8.30
N VAL A 514 22.49 -41.77 7.51
CA VAL A 514 21.29 -41.10 8.04
C VAL A 514 20.39 -42.10 8.76
N GLY A 515 20.22 -43.29 8.19
CA GLY A 515 19.41 -44.35 8.81
C GLY A 515 19.96 -44.79 10.17
N GLN A 516 21.28 -44.90 10.30
CA GLN A 516 21.95 -45.22 11.57
C GLN A 516 21.75 -44.11 12.61
N GLU A 517 21.86 -42.83 12.23
CA GLU A 517 21.68 -41.70 13.15
C GLU A 517 20.23 -41.54 13.64
N ILE A 518 19.22 -41.98 12.87
CA ILE A 518 17.82 -42.01 13.31
C ILE A 518 17.54 -43.24 14.20
N TRP A 519 18.26 -44.34 13.97
CA TRP A 519 18.12 -45.56 14.75
C TRP A 519 18.70 -45.42 16.17
N GLU A 520 19.80 -44.66 16.31
CA GLU A 520 20.43 -44.31 17.58
C GLU A 520 19.66 -43.26 18.39
#